data_AF-A0A2T5U267-F1
#
_entry.id   AF-A0A2T5U267-F1
#
_cell.length_a   1.000
_cell.length_b   1.000
_cell.length_c   1.000
_cell.angle_alpha   90.00
_cell.angle_beta   90.00
_cell.angle_gamma   90.00
#
_symmetry.space_group_name_H-M   'P 1'
#
loop_
_entity.id
_entity.type
_entity.pdbx_description
1 polymer ?
#
loop_
_entity_poly.entity_id
_entity_poly.type
_entity_poly.pdbx_seq_one_letter_code
_entity_poly.pdbx_strand_id
1 'polypeptide(L)'
;MNCIDIISRALRRIGVVAGGELPTDIEAQDALETLKSIYARLLTEGAFGEITSTIPASAYTAGENERVIISTLAVTDVELPETITECGRERPVRDGAIIVIANHLTNQTTTYVRDGQANVWCDMDNLDLTSAAPLSRRDAIGLSSYLALELCDEYRQQPSEITIRNAARFTMGITHNWSEPQTIGRGVYF
;
A
#
# COMPACT_ATOMS: atom_id res chain seq x y z
N MET A 1 7.88 -5.33 7.90
CA MET A 1 8.72 -6.15 7.02
C MET A 1 9.10 -5.26 5.85
N ASN A 2 10.35 -5.28 5.43
CA ASN A 2 10.83 -4.29 4.46
C ASN A 2 10.63 -4.80 3.02
N CYS A 3 10.75 -3.91 2.03
CA CYS A 3 10.64 -4.27 0.62
C CYS A 3 11.61 -5.39 0.23
N ILE A 4 12.87 -5.32 0.68
CA ILE A 4 13.88 -6.35 0.42
C ILE A 4 13.48 -7.74 0.97
N ASP A 5 12.78 -7.80 2.09
CA ASP A 5 12.31 -9.07 2.67
C ASP A 5 11.20 -9.70 1.82
N ILE A 6 10.27 -8.88 1.32
CA ILE A 6 9.20 -9.32 0.41
C ILE A 6 9.79 -9.82 -0.90
N ILE A 7 10.70 -9.04 -1.49
CA ILE A 7 11.39 -9.34 -2.75
C ILE A 7 12.20 -10.63 -2.61
N SER A 8 13.02 -10.75 -1.57
CA SER A 8 13.82 -11.96 -1.32
C SER A 8 12.94 -13.20 -1.16
N ARG A 9 11.77 -13.07 -0.51
CA ARG A 9 10.82 -14.18 -0.41
C ARG A 9 10.17 -14.51 -1.74
N ALA A 10 9.82 -13.52 -2.56
CA ALA A 10 9.25 -13.72 -3.89
C ALA A 10 10.23 -14.45 -4.82
N LEU A 11 11.47 -13.98 -4.90
CA LEU A 11 12.52 -14.58 -5.73
C LEU A 11 12.87 -16.01 -5.30
N ARG A 12 12.86 -16.30 -3.99
CA ARG A 12 13.01 -17.67 -3.48
C ARG A 12 11.82 -18.57 -3.83
N ARG A 13 10.59 -18.03 -3.84
CA ARG A 13 9.38 -18.81 -4.19
C ARG A 13 9.38 -19.27 -5.64
N ILE A 14 10.00 -18.50 -6.54
CA ILE A 14 10.14 -18.85 -7.96
C ILE A 14 11.44 -19.61 -8.26
N GLY A 15 12.30 -19.81 -7.27
CA GLY A 15 13.56 -20.57 -7.41
C GLY A 15 14.71 -19.81 -8.07
N VAL A 16 14.61 -18.48 -8.20
CA VAL A 16 15.71 -17.65 -8.73
C VAL A 16 16.83 -17.52 -7.70
N VAL A 17 16.47 -17.36 -6.42
CA VAL A 17 17.41 -17.24 -5.30
C VAL A 17 17.29 -18.46 -4.39
N ALA A 18 18.42 -19.01 -3.94
CA ALA A 18 18.41 -20.13 -3.02
C ALA A 18 18.00 -19.73 -1.58
N GLY A 19 17.61 -20.73 -0.78
CA GLY A 19 17.31 -20.51 0.63
C GLY A 19 18.54 -20.03 1.39
N GLY A 20 18.50 -18.81 1.93
CA GLY A 20 19.59 -18.21 2.70
C GLY A 20 20.47 -17.23 1.91
N GLU A 21 20.31 -17.17 0.58
CA GLU A 21 20.99 -16.18 -0.26
C GLU A 21 20.17 -14.88 -0.36
N LEU A 22 20.87 -13.79 -0.59
CA LEU A 22 20.27 -12.49 -0.89
C LEU A 22 20.26 -12.29 -2.42
N PRO A 23 19.21 -11.65 -2.95
CA PRO A 23 19.22 -11.25 -4.35
C PRO A 23 20.35 -10.27 -4.64
N THR A 24 20.84 -10.27 -5.87
CA THR A 24 21.75 -9.24 -6.34
C THR A 24 21.05 -7.87 -6.38
N ASP A 25 21.83 -6.78 -6.37
CA ASP A 25 21.26 -5.43 -6.41
C ASP A 25 20.37 -5.20 -7.63
N ILE A 26 20.73 -5.79 -8.79
CA ILE A 26 19.95 -5.67 -10.02
C ILE A 26 18.60 -6.38 -9.87
N GLU A 27 18.60 -7.65 -9.46
CA GLU A 27 17.37 -8.43 -9.25
C GLU A 27 16.47 -7.79 -8.19
N ALA A 28 17.06 -7.21 -7.15
CA ALA A 28 16.32 -6.52 -6.10
C ALA A 28 15.61 -5.26 -6.64
N GLN A 29 16.27 -4.49 -7.50
CA GLN A 29 15.68 -3.28 -8.09
C GLN A 29 14.60 -3.61 -9.12
N ASP A 30 14.83 -4.59 -10.00
CA ASP A 30 13.83 -5.02 -10.99
C ASP A 30 12.55 -5.54 -10.30
N ALA A 31 12.72 -6.32 -9.23
CA ALA A 31 11.61 -6.78 -8.40
C ALA A 31 10.94 -5.66 -7.60
N LEU A 32 11.67 -4.62 -7.19
CA LEU A 32 11.09 -3.45 -6.52
C LEU A 32 10.19 -2.65 -7.47
N GLU A 33 10.61 -2.45 -8.72
CA GLU A 33 9.80 -1.77 -9.73
C GLU A 33 8.52 -2.56 -10.05
N THR A 34 8.62 -3.89 -10.12
CA THR A 34 7.42 -4.75 -10.25
C THR A 34 6.52 -4.62 -9.02
N LEU A 35 7.08 -4.54 -7.81
CA LEU A 35 6.31 -4.34 -6.58
C LEU A 35 5.58 -2.98 -6.58
N LYS A 36 6.23 -1.91 -7.03
CA LYS A 36 5.57 -0.59 -7.20
C LYS A 36 4.43 -0.67 -8.22
N SER A 37 4.65 -1.35 -9.34
CA SER A 37 3.62 -1.58 -10.37
C SER A 37 2.40 -2.32 -9.81
N ILE A 38 2.61 -3.32 -8.94
CA ILE A 38 1.53 -4.02 -8.24
C ILE A 38 0.69 -3.04 -7.39
N TYR A 39 1.32 -2.17 -6.61
CA TYR A 39 0.58 -1.18 -5.80
C TYR A 39 -0.18 -0.18 -6.66
N ALA A 40 0.45 0.33 -7.72
CA ALA A 40 -0.20 1.22 -8.68
C ALA A 40 -1.41 0.55 -9.35
N ARG A 41 -1.31 -0.75 -9.65
CA ARG A 41 -2.42 -1.53 -10.20
C ARG A 41 -3.56 -1.72 -9.20
N LEU A 42 -3.25 -2.06 -7.95
CA LEU A 42 -4.28 -2.18 -6.90
C LEU A 42 -5.05 -0.87 -6.69
N LEU A 43 -4.37 0.28 -6.80
CA LEU A 43 -5.00 1.59 -6.77
C LEU A 43 -5.95 1.81 -7.95
N THR A 44 -5.48 1.53 -9.18
CA THR A 44 -6.27 1.75 -10.41
C THR A 44 -7.43 0.78 -10.57
N GLU A 45 -7.31 -0.44 -10.04
CA GLU A 45 -8.40 -1.44 -9.97
C GLU A 45 -9.45 -1.10 -8.89
N GLY A 46 -9.24 -0.05 -8.08
CA GLY A 46 -10.18 0.39 -7.05
C GLY A 46 -10.25 -0.54 -5.84
N ALA A 47 -9.19 -1.30 -5.56
CA ALA A 47 -9.15 -2.29 -4.47
C ALA A 47 -9.38 -1.69 -3.07
N PHE A 48 -9.24 -0.36 -2.95
CA PHE A 48 -9.35 0.38 -1.69
C PHE A 48 -10.61 1.26 -1.59
N GLY A 49 -11.51 1.15 -2.57
CA GLY A 49 -12.76 1.91 -2.61
C GLY A 49 -12.69 3.18 -3.46
N GLU A 50 -13.77 3.96 -3.39
CA GLU A 50 -13.95 5.18 -4.18
C GLU A 50 -13.16 6.35 -3.58
N ILE A 51 -12.52 7.14 -4.46
CA ILE A 51 -11.72 8.30 -4.09
C ILE A 51 -12.51 9.58 -4.41
N THR A 52 -12.75 10.42 -3.41
CA THR A 52 -13.33 11.76 -3.59
C THR A 52 -12.23 12.75 -3.98
N SER A 53 -12.55 13.86 -4.65
CA SER A 53 -11.55 14.85 -5.06
C SER A 53 -11.84 16.22 -4.48
N THR A 54 -10.84 16.86 -3.90
CA THR A 54 -10.93 18.18 -3.26
C THR A 54 -9.79 19.09 -3.71
N ILE A 55 -10.11 20.37 -3.91
CA ILE A 55 -9.16 21.41 -4.29
C ILE A 55 -9.09 22.44 -3.15
N PRO A 56 -8.12 22.35 -2.23
CA PRO A 56 -8.01 23.28 -1.12
C PRO A 56 -7.51 24.66 -1.57
N ALA A 57 -7.93 25.70 -0.84
CA ALA A 57 -7.51 27.09 -1.07
C ALA A 57 -6.35 27.54 -0.15
N SER A 58 -6.03 26.76 0.88
CA SER A 58 -4.99 27.02 1.90
C SER A 58 -4.48 25.69 2.46
N ALA A 59 -3.63 25.73 3.50
CA ALA A 59 -3.25 24.54 4.27
C ALA A 59 -4.46 23.65 4.59
N TYR A 60 -4.29 22.34 4.44
CA TYR A 60 -5.40 21.38 4.41
C TYR A 60 -5.00 20.04 5.05
N THR A 61 -5.91 19.46 5.83
CA THR A 61 -5.78 18.08 6.32
C THR A 61 -6.67 17.21 5.45
N ALA A 62 -6.07 16.20 4.81
CA ALA A 62 -6.80 15.28 3.95
C ALA A 62 -7.79 14.42 4.76
N GLY A 63 -8.89 14.04 4.13
CA GLY A 63 -9.83 13.02 4.59
C GLY A 63 -9.43 11.62 4.15
N GLU A 64 -10.23 10.63 4.53
CA GLU A 64 -10.05 9.25 4.03
C GLU A 64 -10.51 9.13 2.59
N ASN A 65 -9.77 8.34 1.81
CA ASN A 65 -10.09 8.07 0.41
C ASN A 65 -10.27 9.36 -0.39
N GLU A 66 -9.32 10.27 -0.23
CA GLU A 66 -9.38 11.59 -0.83
C GLU A 66 -8.19 11.85 -1.76
N ARG A 67 -8.49 12.48 -2.90
CA ARG A 67 -7.54 13.08 -3.81
C ARG A 67 -7.48 14.57 -3.56
N VAL A 68 -6.36 15.05 -3.03
CA VAL A 68 -6.09 16.47 -2.81
C VAL A 68 -5.35 17.02 -4.03
N ILE A 69 -5.96 17.99 -4.71
CA ILE A 69 -5.39 18.62 -5.91
C ILE A 69 -4.80 19.98 -5.53
N ILE A 70 -3.47 20.06 -5.50
CA ILE A 70 -2.75 21.32 -5.26
C ILE A 70 -2.67 22.08 -6.58
N SER A 71 -3.45 23.16 -6.68
CA SER A 71 -3.51 24.03 -7.87
C SER A 71 -2.98 25.44 -7.62
N THR A 72 -2.63 25.77 -6.38
CA THR A 72 -2.18 27.11 -5.99
C THR A 72 -0.99 27.04 -5.05
N LEU A 73 -0.15 28.07 -5.05
CA LEU A 73 0.99 28.20 -4.12
C LEU A 73 0.56 28.53 -2.68
N ALA A 74 -0.73 28.78 -2.43
CA ALA A 74 -1.28 29.04 -1.10
C ALA A 74 -1.44 27.77 -0.25
N VAL A 75 -1.43 26.61 -0.90
CA VAL A 75 -1.41 25.30 -0.25
C VAL A 75 0.06 24.92 -0.07
N THR A 76 0.62 25.23 1.09
CA THR A 76 2.02 24.92 1.40
C THR A 76 2.18 23.49 1.89
N ASP A 77 1.21 23.00 2.66
CA ASP A 77 1.27 21.72 3.34
C ASP A 77 -0.09 21.00 3.28
N VAL A 78 -0.01 19.69 3.04
CA VAL A 78 -1.15 18.77 3.11
C VAL A 78 -0.85 17.76 4.20
N GLU A 79 -1.61 17.79 5.28
CA GLU A 79 -1.41 16.89 6.42
C GLU A 79 -2.20 15.60 6.22
N LEU A 80 -1.55 14.47 6.55
CA LEU A 80 -2.20 13.16 6.58
C LEU A 80 -2.85 12.96 7.95
N PRO A 81 -4.15 12.64 8.03
CA PRO A 81 -4.88 12.55 9.29
C PRO A 81 -4.46 11.30 10.07
N GLU A 82 -4.45 11.40 11.41
CA GLU A 82 -4.38 10.21 12.28
C GLU A 82 -5.77 9.78 12.77
N THR A 83 -6.68 10.75 12.90
CA THR A 83 -8.07 10.56 13.31
C THR A 83 -9.01 11.29 12.36
N ILE A 84 -10.23 10.80 12.26
CA ILE A 84 -11.31 11.34 11.43
C ILE A 84 -12.52 11.58 12.32
N THR A 85 -13.15 12.75 12.15
CA THR A 85 -14.40 13.06 12.84
C THR A 85 -15.58 12.58 11.99
N GLU A 86 -16.27 11.54 12.43
CA GLU A 86 -17.47 10.99 11.80
C GLU A 86 -18.66 11.12 12.76
N CYS A 87 -19.72 11.81 12.34
CA CYS A 87 -20.92 12.06 13.16
C CYS A 87 -20.62 12.66 14.56
N GLY A 88 -19.63 13.55 14.65
CA GLY A 88 -19.23 14.20 15.90
C GLY A 88 -18.43 13.32 16.86
N ARG A 89 -17.94 12.16 16.40
CA ARG A 89 -17.03 11.29 17.15
C ARG A 89 -15.72 11.14 16.40
N GLU A 90 -14.61 11.20 17.14
CA GLU A 90 -13.31 10.87 16.59
C GLU A 90 -13.14 9.36 16.54
N ARG A 91 -12.60 8.89 15.41
CA ARG A 91 -12.16 7.51 15.24
C ARG A 91 -10.81 7.50 14.52
N PRO A 92 -10.00 6.43 14.67
CA PRO A 92 -8.80 6.28 13.85
C PRO A 92 -9.16 6.16 12.36
N VAL A 93 -8.18 6.49 11.52
CA VAL A 93 -8.27 6.26 10.08
C VAL A 93 -8.40 4.75 9.81
N ARG A 94 -9.28 4.36 8.87
CA ARG A 94 -9.52 2.97 8.49
C ARG A 94 -8.29 2.34 7.83
N ASP A 95 -8.10 1.05 8.07
CA ASP A 95 -7.09 0.26 7.36
C ASP A 95 -7.39 0.25 5.87
N GLY A 96 -6.36 0.49 5.05
CA GLY A 96 -6.48 0.58 3.60
C GLY A 96 -7.04 1.91 3.09
N ALA A 97 -7.25 2.92 3.95
CA ALA A 97 -7.59 4.26 3.48
C ALA A 97 -6.49 4.81 2.57
N ILE A 98 -6.89 5.54 1.53
CA ILE A 98 -5.97 6.10 0.53
C ILE A 98 -6.03 7.62 0.53
N ILE A 99 -4.87 8.24 0.35
CA ILE A 99 -4.77 9.67 0.05
C ILE A 99 -3.91 9.83 -1.19
N VAL A 100 -4.40 10.57 -2.17
CA VAL A 100 -3.66 10.91 -3.39
C VAL A 100 -3.42 12.40 -3.39
N ILE A 101 -2.16 12.82 -3.34
CA ILE A 101 -1.78 14.23 -3.45
C ILE A 101 -1.32 14.49 -4.87
N ALA A 102 -2.13 15.20 -5.65
CA ALA A 102 -1.82 15.58 -7.02
C ALA A 102 -1.40 17.05 -7.05
N ASN A 103 -0.11 17.31 -7.27
CA ASN A 103 0.43 18.66 -7.40
C ASN A 103 0.47 19.08 -8.88
N HIS A 104 -0.48 19.93 -9.28
CA HIS A 104 -0.57 20.42 -10.66
C HIS A 104 0.52 21.46 -11.00
N LEU A 105 1.18 22.03 -9.99
CA LEU A 105 2.27 22.99 -10.20
C LEU A 105 3.59 22.29 -10.55
N THR A 106 3.87 21.15 -9.91
CA THR A 106 5.06 20.34 -10.18
C THR A 106 4.78 19.15 -11.09
N ASN A 107 3.51 18.88 -11.42
CA ASN A 107 3.05 17.70 -12.13
C ASN A 107 3.47 16.38 -11.46
N GLN A 108 3.58 16.40 -10.13
CA GLN A 108 3.90 15.22 -9.32
C GLN A 108 2.63 14.71 -8.65
N THR A 109 2.50 13.39 -8.57
CA THR A 109 1.44 12.73 -7.79
C THR A 109 2.12 11.85 -6.75
N THR A 110 1.62 11.87 -5.52
CA THR A 110 2.09 11.00 -4.45
C THR A 110 0.92 10.33 -3.78
N THR A 111 1.02 9.03 -3.59
CA THR A 111 -0.05 8.16 -3.12
C THR A 111 0.34 7.54 -1.79
N TYR A 112 -0.52 7.73 -0.80
CA TYR A 112 -0.36 7.17 0.53
C TYR A 112 -1.45 6.15 0.79
N VAL A 113 -1.08 5.06 1.45
CA VAL A 113 -2.03 4.06 1.97
C VAL A 113 -1.84 3.91 3.47
N ARG A 114 -2.96 3.79 4.20
CA ARG A 114 -2.94 3.52 5.64
C ARG A 114 -2.71 2.02 5.89
N ASP A 115 -1.60 1.67 6.53
CA ASP A 115 -1.41 0.34 7.13
C ASP A 115 -1.97 0.37 8.55
N GLY A 116 -3.19 -0.13 8.73
CA GLY A 116 -3.92 -0.12 9.99
C GLY A 116 -3.30 -1.00 11.07
N GLN A 117 -2.52 -2.03 10.72
CA GLN A 117 -1.84 -2.85 11.73
C GLN A 117 -0.66 -2.14 12.37
N ALA A 118 0.01 -1.25 11.62
CA ALA A 118 1.08 -0.43 12.17
C ALA A 118 0.65 0.99 12.54
N ASN A 119 -0.56 1.38 12.15
CA ASN A 119 -1.10 2.71 12.35
C ASN A 119 -0.19 3.80 11.73
N VAL A 120 0.34 3.55 10.52
CA VAL A 120 1.23 4.47 9.79
C VAL A 120 0.72 4.68 8.37
N TRP A 121 0.97 5.87 7.83
CA TRP A 121 0.83 6.15 6.41
C TRP A 121 2.07 5.71 5.66
N CYS A 122 1.90 4.84 4.67
CA CYS A 122 2.98 4.37 3.82
C CYS A 122 2.90 5.08 2.46
N ASP A 123 4.01 5.69 2.03
CA ASP A 123 4.19 6.19 0.66
C ASP A 123 4.35 5.00 -0.29
N MET A 124 3.55 4.96 -1.35
CA MET A 124 3.61 3.89 -2.36
C MET A 124 4.49 4.21 -3.56
N ASP A 125 4.78 5.49 -3.80
CA ASP A 125 5.49 5.96 -4.99
C ASP A 125 7.00 6.06 -4.73
N ASN A 126 7.40 6.49 -3.52
CA ASN A 126 8.80 6.66 -3.14
C ASN A 126 9.38 5.49 -2.33
N LEU A 127 8.99 4.26 -2.67
CA LEU A 127 9.51 3.06 -2.02
C LEU A 127 10.96 2.75 -2.43
N ASP A 128 11.79 2.46 -1.45
CA ASP A 128 13.13 1.87 -1.63
C ASP A 128 13.21 0.45 -1.02
N LEU A 129 14.36 -0.21 -1.15
CA LEU A 129 14.58 -1.57 -0.64
C LEU A 129 14.49 -1.67 0.90
N THR A 130 14.79 -0.59 1.61
CA THR A 130 14.78 -0.53 3.08
C THR A 130 13.44 -0.09 3.65
N SER A 131 12.59 0.49 2.82
CA SER A 131 11.27 0.97 3.16
C SER A 131 10.38 -0.16 3.67
N ALA A 132 9.48 0.16 4.59
CA ALA A 132 8.46 -0.77 5.02
C ALA A 132 7.51 -1.05 3.86
N ALA A 133 7.40 -2.30 3.43
CA ALA A 133 6.51 -2.67 2.33
C ALA A 133 5.04 -2.45 2.76
N PRO A 134 4.26 -1.62 2.04
CA PRO A 134 2.85 -1.42 2.34
C PRO A 134 2.08 -2.74 2.41
N LEU A 135 1.13 -2.86 3.34
CA LEU A 135 0.29 -4.07 3.52
C LEU A 135 1.04 -5.36 3.88
N SER A 136 2.37 -5.33 3.99
CA SER A 136 3.17 -6.52 4.31
C SER A 136 2.89 -7.09 5.70
N ARG A 137 2.42 -6.27 6.65
CA ARG A 137 2.05 -6.74 8.00
C ARG A 137 0.77 -7.56 7.99
N ARG A 138 -0.18 -7.19 7.12
CA ARG A 138 -1.45 -7.89 6.93
C ARG A 138 -1.25 -9.30 6.40
N ASP A 139 -0.53 -9.44 5.29
CA ASP A 139 -0.21 -10.75 4.72
C ASP A 139 1.08 -10.71 3.88
N ALA A 140 2.21 -10.75 4.57
CA ALA A 140 3.54 -10.85 3.96
C ALA A 140 3.68 -12.05 3.01
N ILE A 141 3.02 -13.16 3.31
CA ILE A 141 3.11 -14.39 2.52
C ILE A 141 2.32 -14.23 1.22
N GLY A 142 1.11 -13.70 1.33
CA GLY A 142 0.25 -13.36 0.20
C GLY A 142 0.91 -12.36 -0.75
N LEU A 143 1.40 -11.23 -0.22
CA LEU A 143 2.08 -10.21 -1.01
C LEU A 143 3.33 -10.74 -1.73
N SER A 144 4.20 -11.47 -1.02
CA SER A 144 5.38 -12.09 -1.66
C SER A 144 5.00 -13.16 -2.68
N SER A 145 3.88 -13.86 -2.49
CA SER A 145 3.39 -14.82 -3.47
C SER A 145 2.79 -14.12 -4.69
N TYR A 146 2.16 -12.97 -4.51
CA TYR A 146 1.61 -12.18 -5.61
C TYR A 146 2.73 -11.56 -6.45
N LEU A 147 3.74 -10.97 -5.82
CA LEU A 147 4.95 -10.51 -6.50
C LEU A 147 5.65 -11.65 -7.26
N ALA A 148 5.74 -12.84 -6.64
CA ALA A 148 6.29 -14.01 -7.32
C ALA A 148 5.54 -14.39 -8.60
N LEU A 149 4.20 -14.25 -8.64
CA LEU A 149 3.43 -14.53 -9.86
C LEU A 149 3.78 -13.56 -10.99
N GLU A 150 3.90 -12.27 -10.70
CA GLU A 150 4.22 -11.25 -11.71
C GLU A 150 5.64 -11.43 -12.26
N LEU A 151 6.60 -11.82 -11.40
CA LEU A 151 7.99 -12.05 -11.80
C LEU A 151 8.21 -13.37 -12.55
N CYS A 152 7.28 -14.33 -12.48
CA CYS A 152 7.49 -15.65 -13.09
C CYS A 152 7.76 -15.58 -14.60
N ASP A 153 7.03 -14.73 -15.32
CA ASP A 153 7.18 -14.61 -16.78
C ASP A 153 8.56 -14.04 -17.15
N GLU A 154 8.98 -12.98 -16.47
CA GLU A 154 10.26 -12.31 -16.68
C GLU A 154 11.46 -13.24 -16.43
N TYR A 155 11.42 -13.99 -15.33
CA TYR A 155 12.48 -14.95 -14.98
C TYR A 155 12.31 -16.33 -15.63
N ARG A 156 11.30 -16.51 -16.49
CA ARG A 156 10.95 -17.77 -17.16
C ARG A 156 10.78 -18.95 -16.20
N GLN A 157 10.21 -18.66 -15.03
CA GLN A 157 9.91 -19.64 -14.00
C GLN A 157 8.42 -20.02 -14.01
N GLN A 158 8.08 -21.12 -13.34
CA GLN A 158 6.69 -21.53 -13.14
C GLN A 158 6.32 -21.37 -11.67
N PRO A 159 5.21 -20.67 -11.35
CA PRO A 159 4.77 -20.54 -9.98
C PRO A 159 4.19 -21.86 -9.49
N SER A 160 4.50 -22.22 -8.24
CA SER A 160 3.87 -23.38 -7.60
C SER A 160 2.39 -23.12 -7.29
N GLU A 161 1.58 -24.18 -7.24
CA GLU A 161 0.14 -24.08 -6.91
C GLU A 161 -0.12 -23.39 -5.57
N ILE A 162 0.77 -23.57 -4.59
CA ILE A 162 0.65 -22.92 -3.29
C ILE A 162 0.91 -21.41 -3.39
N THR A 163 1.84 -20.97 -4.24
CA THR A 163 2.09 -19.55 -4.53
C THR A 163 0.86 -18.92 -5.18
N ILE A 164 0.28 -19.58 -6.19
CA ILE A 164 -0.94 -19.11 -6.87
C ILE A 164 -2.09 -18.95 -5.85
N ARG A 165 -2.31 -19.96 -5.00
CA ARG A 165 -3.38 -19.93 -3.99
C ARG A 165 -3.19 -18.80 -2.97
N ASN A 166 -1.97 -18.58 -2.50
CA ASN A 166 -1.68 -17.52 -1.53
C ASN A 166 -1.85 -16.12 -2.15
N ALA A 167 -1.42 -15.94 -3.40
CA ALA A 167 -1.62 -14.70 -4.14
C ALA A 167 -3.11 -14.39 -4.34
N ALA A 168 -3.92 -15.37 -4.74
CA ALA A 168 -5.36 -15.20 -4.85
C ALA A 168 -6.02 -14.81 -3.52
N ARG A 169 -5.58 -15.43 -2.41
CA ARG A 169 -6.05 -15.09 -1.06
C ARG A 169 -5.69 -13.66 -0.68
N PHE A 170 -4.52 -13.17 -1.04
CA PHE A 170 -4.09 -11.80 -0.80
C PHE A 170 -5.02 -10.79 -1.47
N THR A 171 -5.29 -10.97 -2.78
CA THR A 171 -6.17 -10.09 -3.55
C THR A 171 -7.61 -10.09 -2.99
N MET A 172 -8.14 -11.27 -2.65
CA MET A 172 -9.45 -11.37 -1.97
C MET A 172 -9.43 -10.66 -0.60
N GLY A 173 -8.33 -10.82 0.15
CA GLY A 173 -8.16 -10.22 1.46
C GLY A 173 -8.18 -8.71 1.42
N ILE A 174 -7.50 -8.08 0.45
CA ILE A 174 -7.50 -6.63 0.27
C ILE A 174 -8.90 -6.14 -0.13
N THR A 175 -9.47 -6.72 -1.19
CA THR A 175 -10.75 -6.27 -1.77
C THR A 175 -11.94 -6.37 -0.79
N HIS A 176 -11.94 -7.36 0.09
CA HIS A 176 -13.04 -7.55 1.07
C HIS A 176 -12.73 -6.97 2.46
N ASN A 177 -11.62 -6.25 2.59
CA ASN A 177 -11.12 -5.67 3.82
C ASN A 177 -11.17 -6.59 5.08
N TRP A 178 -10.82 -7.87 4.94
CA TRP A 178 -10.90 -8.88 6.02
C TRP A 178 -10.15 -8.58 7.32
N SER A 179 -9.20 -7.65 7.35
CA SER A 179 -8.38 -7.35 8.54
C SER A 179 -8.58 -5.96 9.12
N GLU A 180 -9.68 -5.26 8.83
CA GLU A 180 -9.94 -3.97 9.46
C GLU A 180 -9.95 -4.14 11.00
N PRO A 181 -8.96 -3.59 11.73
CA PRO A 181 -8.92 -3.71 13.17
C PRO A 181 -10.06 -2.86 13.73
N GLN A 182 -11.18 -3.50 14.10
CA GLN A 182 -12.24 -2.83 14.82
C GLN A 182 -11.72 -2.46 16.20
N THR A 183 -11.42 -1.18 16.40
CA THR A 183 -11.27 -0.63 17.75
C THR A 183 -12.66 -0.62 18.37
N ILE A 184 -12.96 -1.61 19.21
CA ILE A 184 -14.16 -1.61 20.04
C ILE A 184 -13.99 -0.48 21.06
N GLY A 185 -14.52 0.70 20.75
CA GLY A 185 -14.70 1.75 21.74
C GLY A 185 -15.67 1.23 22.80
N ARG A 186 -15.21 1.03 24.04
CA ARG A 186 -16.13 0.79 25.16
C ARG A 186 -17.06 2.00 25.26
N GLY A 187 -18.31 1.82 24.83
CA GLY A 187 -19.35 2.82 25.05
C GLY A 187 -19.46 3.10 26.54
N VAL A 188 -19.24 4.35 26.93
CA VAL A 188 -19.64 4.83 28.25
C VAL A 188 -21.15 4.93 28.19
N TYR A 189 -21.84 3.94 28.75
CA TYR A 189 -23.27 4.02 29.00
C TYR A 189 -23.45 5.01 30.16
N PHE A 190 -23.92 6.22 29.85
CA PHE A 190 -24.44 7.17 30.83
C PHE A 190 -25.90 6.84 31.14
#